data_AF-A0A323UF27-F1
#
_entry.id   AF-A0A323UF27-F1
#
_cell.length_a   1.000
_cell.length_b   1.000
_cell.length_c   1.000
_cell.angle_alpha   90.00
_cell.angle_beta   90.00
_cell.angle_gamma   90.00
#
_symmetry.space_group_name_H-M   'P 1'
#
loop_
_entity.id
_entity.type
_entity.pdbx_description
1 polymer ?
#
loop_
_entity_poly.entity_id
_entity_poly.type
_entity_poly.pdbx_seq_one_letter_code
_entity_poly.pdbx_strand_id
1 'polypeptide(L)'
;MSDVAQGEAALVVLSERLTSSAAFTALFREGMDLVEETAAYLDGNGRAEAKLLDRAVSLTYATESMRLTTRLMQLASWLLLHRAVKEGEMTLIQANREKTKVKLSAADPGAPDVLERLPEQLQSLIARSMNLQSRIRRLDSSMHTPPEPIAVGNPLVSQLNMLKAAFEN
;
A
#
# COMPACT_ATOMS: atom_id res chain seq x y z
N MET A 1 -7.69 30.45 15.20
CA MET A 1 -6.55 29.53 15.46
C MET A 1 -6.96 28.22 16.14
N SER A 2 -8.21 28.06 16.61
CA SER A 2 -8.65 26.85 17.33
C SER A 2 -9.19 25.72 16.44
N ASP A 3 -9.57 26.02 15.19
CA ASP A 3 -10.22 25.07 14.27
C ASP A 3 -9.22 24.10 13.60
N VAL A 4 -7.98 24.57 13.35
CA VAL A 4 -6.89 23.76 12.77
C VAL A 4 -6.44 22.65 13.72
N ALA A 5 -6.40 22.94 15.02
CA ALA A 5 -5.98 21.97 16.04
C ALA A 5 -6.99 20.83 16.24
N GLN A 6 -8.29 21.10 16.05
CA GLN A 6 -9.34 20.07 16.12
C GLN A 6 -9.34 19.16 14.88
N GLY A 7 -9.07 19.70 13.69
CA GLY A 7 -8.93 18.92 12.46
C GLY A 7 -7.73 17.97 12.50
N GLU A 8 -6.59 18.44 13.04
CA GLU A 8 -5.37 17.63 13.17
C GLU A 8 -5.54 16.49 14.19
N ALA A 9 -6.21 16.75 15.32
CA ALA A 9 -6.52 15.72 16.31
C ALA A 9 -7.50 14.65 15.76
N ALA A 10 -8.53 15.06 15.02
CA ALA A 10 -9.47 14.12 14.39
C ALA A 10 -8.81 13.24 13.31
N LEU A 11 -7.87 13.82 12.54
CA LEU A 11 -7.05 13.11 11.56
C LEU A 11 -6.15 12.05 12.21
N VAL A 12 -5.52 12.38 13.34
CA VAL A 12 -4.70 11.43 14.10
C VAL A 12 -5.56 10.25 14.60
N VAL A 13 -6.75 10.52 15.14
CA VAL A 13 -7.65 9.47 15.66
C VAL A 13 -8.17 8.53 14.55
N LEU A 14 -8.48 9.04 13.35
CA LEU A 14 -8.94 8.22 12.23
C LEU A 14 -7.81 7.33 11.70
N SER A 15 -6.61 7.88 11.54
CA SER A 15 -5.44 7.12 11.07
C SER A 15 -4.97 6.08 12.09
N GLU A 16 -5.10 6.34 13.40
CA GLU A 16 -4.88 5.35 14.47
C GLU A 16 -5.90 4.21 14.39
N ARG A 17 -7.17 4.52 14.15
CA ARG A 17 -8.23 3.51 13.96
C ARG A 17 -8.04 2.67 12.70
N LEU A 18 -7.55 3.26 11.61
CA LEU A 18 -7.25 2.53 10.38
C LEU A 18 -6.03 1.61 10.54
N THR A 19 -5.00 2.06 11.28
CA THR A 19 -3.80 1.25 11.55
C THR A 19 -4.11 0.10 12.53
N SER A 20 -5.04 0.30 13.46
CA SER A 20 -5.55 -0.75 14.36
C SER A 20 -6.59 -1.68 13.73
N SER A 21 -6.99 -1.44 12.48
CA SER A 21 -8.02 -2.20 11.77
C SER A 21 -7.62 -3.64 11.43
N ALA A 22 -8.62 -4.53 11.38
CA ALA A 22 -8.48 -5.90 10.87
C ALA A 22 -7.89 -5.95 9.44
N ALA A 23 -8.15 -4.92 8.63
CA ALA A 23 -7.61 -4.81 7.28
C ALA A 23 -6.08 -4.70 7.27
N PHE A 24 -5.48 -3.93 8.19
CA PHE A 24 -4.03 -3.83 8.32
C PHE A 24 -3.42 -5.17 8.76
N THR A 25 -4.02 -5.85 9.74
CA THR A 25 -3.52 -7.15 10.21
C THR A 25 -3.53 -8.21 9.10
N ALA A 26 -4.55 -8.23 8.24
CA ALA A 26 -4.58 -9.10 7.07
C ALA A 26 -3.45 -8.77 6.08
N LEU A 27 -3.25 -7.49 5.75
CA LEU A 27 -2.17 -7.03 4.87
C LEU A 27 -0.78 -7.33 5.44
N PHE A 28 -0.60 -7.18 6.76
CA PHE A 28 0.65 -7.47 7.44
C PHE A 28 1.02 -8.95 7.32
N ARG A 29 0.07 -9.84 7.63
CA ARG A 29 0.28 -11.29 7.51
C ARG A 29 0.59 -11.66 6.05
N GLU A 30 -0.25 -11.23 5.12
CA GLU A 30 -0.05 -11.49 3.69
C GLU A 30 1.31 -10.99 3.19
N GLY A 31 1.76 -9.83 3.65
CA GLY A 31 3.08 -9.29 3.30
C GLY A 31 4.24 -10.11 3.85
N MET A 32 4.16 -10.56 5.11
CA MET A 32 5.21 -11.40 5.71
C MET A 32 5.23 -12.79 5.06
N ASP A 33 4.07 -13.41 4.84
CA ASP A 33 3.95 -14.70 4.18
C ASP A 33 4.55 -14.64 2.76
N LEU A 34 4.28 -13.56 2.01
CA LEU A 34 4.81 -13.40 0.66
C LEU A 34 6.34 -13.17 0.63
N VAL A 35 6.89 -12.50 1.64
CA VAL A 35 8.34 -12.37 1.82
C VAL A 35 8.99 -13.73 2.06
N GLU A 36 8.43 -14.52 2.97
CA GLU A 36 8.92 -15.86 3.30
C GLU A 36 8.83 -16.80 2.09
N GLU A 37 7.69 -16.85 1.42
CA GLU A 37 7.48 -17.68 0.24
C GLU A 37 8.43 -17.30 -0.90
N THR A 38 8.67 -16.00 -1.11
CA THR A 38 9.63 -15.52 -2.11
C THR A 38 11.05 -15.94 -1.76
N ALA A 39 11.47 -15.81 -0.50
CA ALA A 39 12.79 -16.23 -0.06
C ALA A 39 12.99 -17.74 -0.26
N ALA A 40 12.02 -18.55 0.17
CA ALA A 40 12.04 -20.00 0.00
C ALA A 40 12.13 -20.41 -1.47
N TYR A 41 11.38 -19.74 -2.36
CA TYR A 41 11.45 -19.99 -3.79
C TYR A 41 12.80 -19.60 -4.39
N LEU A 42 13.28 -18.38 -4.14
CA LEU A 42 14.52 -17.86 -4.72
C LEU A 42 15.78 -18.60 -4.23
N ASP A 43 15.76 -19.17 -3.02
CA ASP A 43 16.85 -19.99 -2.51
C ASP A 43 16.71 -21.49 -2.83
N GLY A 44 15.50 -21.94 -3.14
CA GLY A 44 15.18 -23.31 -3.53
C GLY A 44 14.93 -23.47 -5.04
N ASN A 45 13.69 -23.84 -5.37
CA ASN A 45 13.27 -24.24 -6.73
C ASN A 45 13.58 -23.20 -7.80
N GLY A 46 13.46 -21.91 -7.48
CA GLY A 46 13.74 -20.82 -8.42
C GLY A 46 15.17 -20.86 -8.96
N ARG A 47 16.16 -21.31 -8.17
CA ARG A 47 17.53 -21.50 -8.68
C ARG A 47 17.64 -22.64 -9.67
N ALA A 48 16.89 -23.71 -9.48
CA ALA A 48 16.87 -24.85 -10.39
C ALA A 48 16.18 -24.46 -11.70
N GLU A 49 15.03 -23.81 -11.62
CA GLU A 49 14.28 -23.31 -12.77
C GLU A 49 15.10 -22.29 -13.58
N ALA A 50 15.75 -21.33 -12.92
CA ALA A 50 16.56 -20.32 -13.58
C ALA A 50 17.73 -20.87 -14.42
N LYS A 51 18.24 -22.07 -14.05
CA LYS A 51 19.31 -22.76 -14.80
C LYS A 51 18.82 -23.45 -16.07
N LEU A 52 17.54 -23.76 -16.16
CA LEU A 52 16.92 -24.40 -17.33
C LEU A 52 16.46 -23.38 -18.38
N LEU A 53 16.43 -22.10 -18.01
CA LEU A 53 16.03 -21.02 -18.89
C LEU A 53 17.11 -20.70 -19.94
N ASP A 54 16.67 -20.35 -21.14
CA ASP A 54 17.54 -19.81 -22.16
C ASP A 54 18.12 -18.45 -21.73
N ARG A 55 19.27 -18.05 -22.27
CA ARG A 55 20.08 -16.92 -21.77
C ARG A 55 19.27 -15.62 -21.65
N ALA A 56 18.44 -15.33 -22.65
CA ALA A 56 17.60 -14.13 -22.65
C ALA A 56 16.56 -14.15 -21.51
N VAL A 57 15.92 -15.30 -21.28
CA VAL A 57 14.90 -15.46 -20.24
C VAL A 57 15.53 -15.49 -18.85
N SER A 58 16.74 -16.06 -18.71
CA SER A 58 17.50 -16.05 -17.47
C SER A 58 17.87 -14.63 -17.01
N LEU A 59 18.21 -13.72 -17.94
CA LEU A 59 18.45 -12.31 -17.63
C LEU A 59 17.18 -11.61 -17.14
N THR A 60 16.05 -11.88 -17.79
CA THR A 60 14.74 -11.40 -17.33
C THR A 60 14.43 -11.92 -15.92
N TYR A 61 14.62 -13.22 -15.68
CA TYR A 61 14.40 -13.84 -14.38
C TYR A 61 15.20 -13.11 -13.29
N ALA A 62 16.49 -12.86 -13.53
CA ALA A 62 17.34 -12.16 -12.56
C ALA A 62 16.83 -10.74 -12.29
N THR A 63 16.47 -10.01 -13.35
CA THR A 63 15.97 -8.64 -13.25
C THR A 63 14.66 -8.57 -12.47
N GLU A 64 13.69 -9.42 -12.81
CA GLU A 64 12.38 -9.43 -12.17
C GLU A 64 12.42 -9.98 -10.74
N SER A 65 13.31 -10.93 -10.45
CA SER A 65 13.56 -11.41 -9.08
C SER A 65 14.11 -10.30 -8.18
N MET A 66 15.05 -9.49 -8.67
CA MET A 66 15.56 -8.31 -7.92
C MET A 66 14.48 -7.24 -7.74
N ARG A 67 13.64 -7.03 -8.76
CA ARG A 67 12.51 -6.10 -8.72
C ARG A 67 11.48 -6.54 -7.66
N LEU A 68 11.15 -7.82 -7.64
CA LEU A 68 10.28 -8.46 -6.66
C LEU A 68 10.82 -8.30 -5.24
N THR A 69 12.07 -8.67 -4.97
CA THR A 69 12.66 -8.57 -3.62
C THR A 69 12.74 -7.13 -3.14
N THR A 70 13.09 -6.19 -4.01
CA THR A 70 13.10 -4.75 -3.69
C THR A 70 11.70 -4.27 -3.32
N ARG A 71 10.68 -4.66 -4.09
CA ARG A 71 9.28 -4.34 -3.80
C ARG A 71 8.86 -4.90 -2.44
N LEU A 72 9.09 -6.17 -2.20
CA LEU A 72 8.71 -6.82 -0.94
C LEU A 72 9.42 -6.20 0.26
N MET A 73 10.70 -5.84 0.13
CA MET A 73 11.45 -5.16 1.19
C MET A 73 10.84 -3.78 1.53
N GLN A 74 10.44 -3.02 0.52
CA GLN A 74 9.78 -1.72 0.71
C GLN A 74 8.41 -1.87 1.38
N LEU A 75 7.62 -2.86 0.94
CA LEU A 75 6.31 -3.15 1.54
C LEU A 75 6.46 -3.63 2.99
N ALA A 76 7.41 -4.54 3.25
CA ALA A 76 7.70 -5.05 4.59
C ALA A 76 8.13 -3.92 5.53
N SER A 77 9.00 -3.03 5.05
CA SER A 77 9.45 -1.87 5.82
C SER A 77 8.28 -0.95 6.20
N TRP A 78 7.36 -0.68 5.27
CA TRP A 78 6.13 0.09 5.55
C TRP A 78 5.22 -0.63 6.55
N LEU A 79 5.01 -1.94 6.37
CA LEU A 79 4.19 -2.75 7.26
C LEU A 79 4.73 -2.80 8.69
N LEU A 80 6.04 -2.98 8.86
CA LEU A 80 6.69 -2.98 10.17
C LEU A 80 6.60 -1.62 10.86
N LEU A 81 6.77 -0.54 10.11
CA LEU A 81 6.64 0.82 10.62
C LEU A 81 5.25 1.08 11.20
N HIS A 82 4.20 0.68 10.47
CA HIS A 82 2.81 0.83 10.93
C HIS A 82 2.43 -0.15 12.05
N ARG A 83 3.08 -1.32 12.11
CA ARG A 83 2.93 -2.24 13.25
C ARG A 83 3.45 -1.62 14.55
N ALA A 84 4.62 -0.99 14.53
CA ALA A 84 5.18 -0.31 15.70
C ALA A 84 4.26 0.82 16.20
N VAL A 85 3.55 1.50 15.28
CA VAL A 85 2.50 2.46 15.67
C VAL A 85 1.33 1.78 16.37
N LYS A 86 0.85 0.66 15.82
CA LYS A 86 -0.25 -0.12 16.41
C LYS A 86 0.08 -0.64 17.80
N GLU A 87 1.32 -1.06 18.02
CA GLU A 87 1.81 -1.57 19.30
C GLU A 87 2.11 -0.45 20.32
N GLY A 88 2.00 0.82 19.91
CA GLY A 88 2.26 1.99 20.76
C GLY A 88 3.74 2.28 20.98
N GLU A 89 4.64 1.59 20.26
CA GLU A 89 6.08 1.79 20.32
C GLU A 89 6.52 3.08 19.60
N MET A 90 5.67 3.60 18.70
CA MET A 90 5.94 4.81 17.93
C MET A 90 4.66 5.60 17.66
N THR A 91 4.74 6.94 17.64
CA THR A 91 3.61 7.79 17.25
C THR A 91 3.43 7.82 15.73
N LEU A 92 2.21 8.10 15.24
CA LEU A 92 1.97 8.30 13.80
C LEU A 92 2.84 9.41 13.19
N ILE A 93 3.13 10.47 13.96
CA ILE A 93 3.98 11.57 13.50
C ILE A 93 5.43 11.10 13.28
N GLN A 94 5.96 10.28 14.19
CA GLN A 94 7.28 9.66 14.03
C GLN A 94 7.30 8.69 12.84
N ALA A 95 6.24 7.88 12.68
CA ALA A 95 6.09 7.00 11.53
C ALA A 95 6.11 7.77 10.21
N ASN A 96 5.38 8.88 10.10
CA ASN A 96 5.35 9.70 8.89
C ASN A 96 6.72 10.31 8.53
N ARG A 97 7.51 10.71 9.54
CA ARG A 97 8.89 11.18 9.32
C ARG A 97 9.80 10.06 8.80
N GLU A 98 9.73 8.87 9.40
CA GLU A 98 10.50 7.71 8.95
C GLU A 98 10.05 7.19 7.58
N LYS A 99 8.75 7.23 7.29
CA LYS A 99 8.17 6.86 6.00
C LYS A 99 8.74 7.67 4.84
N THR A 100 9.10 8.94 5.04
CA THR A 100 9.74 9.75 3.99
C THR A 100 11.05 9.15 3.49
N LYS A 101 11.70 8.31 4.32
CA LYS A 101 12.90 7.54 3.97
C LYS A 101 12.57 6.24 3.21
N VAL A 102 11.34 5.74 3.33
CA VAL A 102 10.84 4.50 2.71
C VAL A 102 9.98 4.85 1.49
N LYS A 103 10.59 4.92 0.31
CA LYS A 103 9.85 5.14 -0.93
C LYS A 103 9.18 3.86 -1.39
N LEU A 104 7.85 3.84 -1.45
CA LEU A 104 7.04 2.80 -2.12
C LEU A 104 7.10 2.95 -3.66
N SER A 105 8.31 3.07 -4.20
CA SER A 105 8.59 3.38 -5.60
C SER A 105 9.21 2.21 -6.36
N ALA A 106 9.00 0.97 -5.90
CA ALA A 106 9.39 -0.21 -6.66
C ALA A 106 8.87 -0.10 -8.09
N ALA A 107 9.76 -0.33 -9.04
CA ALA A 107 9.44 -0.27 -10.45
C ALA A 107 8.35 -1.31 -10.79
N ASP A 108 7.51 -0.94 -11.74
CA ASP A 108 6.56 -1.86 -12.36
C ASP A 108 7.34 -3.02 -13.01
N PRO A 109 6.74 -4.22 -13.08
CA PRO A 109 7.40 -5.35 -13.73
C PRO A 109 7.59 -5.09 -15.22
N GLY A 110 8.38 -5.95 -15.86
CA GLY A 110 8.55 -5.96 -17.31
C GLY A 110 7.23 -6.14 -18.09
N ALA A 111 7.30 -6.01 -19.42
CA ALA A 111 6.14 -6.17 -20.28
C ALA A 111 5.50 -7.58 -20.15
N PRO A 112 4.17 -7.72 -20.33
CA PRO A 112 3.46 -8.98 -20.08
C PRO A 112 4.01 -10.18 -20.85
N ASP A 113 4.36 -9.97 -22.12
CA ASP A 113 4.97 -10.99 -23.01
C ASP A 113 6.30 -11.52 -22.48
N VAL A 114 7.05 -10.67 -21.78
CA VAL A 114 8.31 -11.03 -21.15
C VAL A 114 8.08 -11.80 -19.85
N LEU A 115 7.04 -11.45 -19.09
CA LEU A 115 6.69 -12.12 -17.84
C LEU A 115 6.11 -13.53 -18.07
N GLU A 116 5.31 -13.71 -19.12
CA GLU A 116 4.70 -15.00 -19.49
C GLU A 116 5.74 -16.10 -19.77
N ARG A 117 6.97 -15.70 -20.10
CA ARG A 117 8.11 -16.61 -20.35
C ARG A 117 8.85 -17.05 -19.08
N LEU A 118 8.54 -16.45 -17.93
CA LEU A 118 9.13 -16.80 -16.64
C LEU A 118 8.47 -18.05 -16.05
N PRO A 119 9.08 -18.71 -15.06
CA PRO A 119 8.42 -19.79 -14.35
C PRO A 119 7.11 -19.33 -13.69
N GLU A 120 6.07 -20.16 -13.74
CA GLU A 120 4.72 -19.82 -13.24
C GLU A 120 4.74 -19.37 -11.78
N GLN A 121 5.58 -19.99 -10.95
CA GLN A 121 5.70 -19.62 -9.54
C GLN A 121 6.24 -18.18 -9.38
N LEU A 122 7.27 -17.79 -10.15
CA LEU A 122 7.77 -16.41 -10.13
C LEU A 122 6.71 -15.42 -10.63
N GLN A 123 5.97 -15.76 -11.70
CA GLN A 123 4.87 -14.93 -12.20
C GLN A 123 3.81 -14.69 -11.12
N SER A 124 3.41 -15.75 -10.41
CA SER A 124 2.45 -15.68 -9.30
C SER A 124 2.93 -14.78 -8.17
N LEU A 125 4.19 -14.92 -7.75
CA LEU A 125 4.79 -14.08 -6.71
C LEU A 125 4.83 -12.59 -7.12
N ILE A 126 5.18 -12.30 -8.38
CA ILE A 126 5.17 -10.95 -8.94
C ILE A 126 3.74 -10.38 -8.89
N ALA A 127 2.75 -11.10 -9.41
CA ALA A 127 1.36 -10.65 -9.44
C ALA A 127 0.81 -10.37 -8.03
N ARG A 128 1.06 -11.28 -7.07
CA ARG A 128 0.67 -11.10 -5.66
C ARG A 128 1.35 -9.89 -5.02
N SER A 129 2.64 -9.69 -5.29
CA SER A 129 3.38 -8.53 -4.76
C SER A 129 2.83 -7.20 -5.29
N MET A 130 2.38 -7.16 -6.55
CA MET A 130 1.75 -5.97 -7.14
C MET A 130 0.36 -5.71 -6.55
N ASN A 131 -0.44 -6.76 -6.37
CA ASN A 131 -1.74 -6.64 -5.73
C ASN A 131 -1.59 -6.08 -4.30
N LEU A 132 -0.65 -6.64 -3.53
CA LEU A 132 -0.32 -6.17 -2.19
C LEU A 132 0.15 -4.71 -2.20
N GLN A 133 1.05 -4.33 -3.10
CA GLN A 133 1.50 -2.95 -3.27
C GLN A 133 0.35 -2.00 -3.57
N SER A 134 -0.60 -2.39 -4.43
CA SER A 134 -1.76 -1.56 -4.77
C SER A 134 -2.67 -1.33 -3.56
N ARG A 135 -2.90 -2.37 -2.75
CA ARG A 135 -3.72 -2.29 -1.53
C ARG A 135 -3.04 -1.47 -0.44
N ILE A 136 -1.73 -1.65 -0.26
CA ILE A 136 -0.94 -0.82 0.66
C ILE A 136 -0.94 0.63 0.21
N ARG A 137 -0.74 0.95 -1.07
CA ARG A 137 -0.83 2.33 -1.58
C ARG A 137 -2.20 2.95 -1.35
N ARG A 138 -3.30 2.19 -1.53
CA ARG A 138 -4.65 2.67 -1.24
C ARG A 138 -4.84 2.96 0.25
N LEU A 139 -4.43 2.03 1.11
CA LEU A 139 -4.49 2.22 2.57
C LEU A 139 -3.66 3.44 2.98
N ASP A 140 -2.45 3.56 2.45
CA ASP A 140 -1.55 4.68 2.67
C ASP A 140 -2.20 6.00 2.26
N SER A 141 -2.77 6.10 1.05
CA SER A 141 -3.46 7.32 0.62
C SER A 141 -4.63 7.70 1.54
N SER A 142 -5.41 6.72 2.01
CA SER A 142 -6.53 6.98 2.92
C SER A 142 -6.13 7.48 4.30
N MET A 143 -4.89 7.20 4.74
CA MET A 143 -4.35 7.71 6.01
C MET A 143 -3.79 9.13 5.90
N HIS A 144 -3.51 9.61 4.67
CA HIS A 144 -2.84 10.90 4.42
C HIS A 144 -3.73 11.93 3.72
N THR A 145 -4.87 11.54 3.15
CA THR A 145 -5.84 12.48 2.60
C THR A 145 -6.51 13.26 3.72
N PRO A 146 -6.37 14.60 3.80
CA PRO A 146 -7.21 15.42 4.65
C PRO A 146 -8.67 15.19 4.25
N PRO A 147 -9.63 15.05 5.19
CA PRO A 147 -11.04 15.04 4.79
C PRO A 147 -11.27 16.27 3.91
N GLU A 148 -11.96 16.10 2.78
CA GLU A 148 -12.47 17.26 2.05
C GLU A 148 -13.13 18.17 3.08
N PRO A 149 -12.85 19.49 3.08
CA PRO A 149 -13.47 20.39 4.01
C PRO A 149 -14.97 20.18 3.86
N ILE A 150 -15.57 19.55 4.88
CA ILE A 150 -17.01 19.39 4.99
C ILE A 150 -17.50 20.82 4.87
N ALA A 151 -18.16 21.15 3.75
CA ALA A 151 -18.63 22.50 3.52
C ALA A 151 -19.41 22.90 4.76
N VAL A 152 -18.88 23.84 5.53
CA VAL A 152 -19.50 24.33 6.77
C VAL A 152 -20.71 25.13 6.33
N GLY A 153 -21.81 24.40 6.13
CA GLY A 153 -23.05 24.89 5.55
C GLY A 153 -23.97 23.69 5.35
N ASN A 154 -25.12 23.71 6.01
CA ASN A 154 -26.11 22.64 5.88
C ASN A 154 -26.50 22.50 4.39
N PRO A 155 -26.14 21.39 3.71
CA PRO A 155 -26.35 21.22 2.27
C PRO A 155 -27.83 21.20 1.88
N LEU A 156 -28.72 21.09 2.87
CA LEU A 156 -30.16 21.17 2.70
C LEU A 156 -30.66 22.62 2.61
N VAL A 157 -29.89 23.63 3.01
CA VAL A 157 -30.32 25.04 2.99
C VAL A 157 -30.47 25.55 1.56
N SER A 158 -29.55 25.21 0.67
CA SER A 158 -29.65 25.52 -0.75
C SER A 158 -30.83 24.79 -1.41
N GLN A 159 -31.11 23.55 -0.99
CA GLN A 159 -32.27 22.79 -1.47
C GLN A 159 -33.60 23.34 -0.94
N LEU A 160 -33.65 23.77 0.32
CA LEU A 160 -34.83 24.39 0.94
C LEU A 160 -35.13 25.77 0.34
N ASN A 161 -34.10 26.55 -0.01
CA ASN A 161 -34.28 27.83 -0.69
C ASN A 161 -34.82 27.66 -2.12
N MET A 162 -34.37 26.64 -2.86
CA MET A 162 -34.96 26.31 -4.17
C MET A 162 -36.42 25.88 -4.05
N LEU A 163 -36.76 25.12 -3.00
CA LEU A 163 -38.14 24.71 -2.76
C LEU A 163 -39.02 25.94 -2.43
N LYS A 164 -38.58 26.83 -1.54
CA LYS A 164 -39.31 28.06 -1.22
C LYS A 164 -39.53 28.95 -2.45
N ALA A 165 -38.51 29.13 -3.28
CA ALA A 165 -38.62 29.94 -4.50
C ALA A 165 -39.60 29.36 -5.52
N ALA A 166 -39.83 28.04 -5.53
CA ALA A 166 -40.80 27.39 -6.41
C ALA A 166 -42.26 27.51 -5.93
N PHE A 167 -42.49 27.84 -4.66
CA PHE A 167 -43.83 27.96 -4.06
C PHE A 167 -44.25 29.41 -3.74
N GLU A 168 -43.40 30.41 -4.01
CA GLU A 168 -43.70 31.84 -3.83
C GLU A 168 -44.15 32.56 -5.13
N ASN A 169 -44.74 31.83 -6.08
CA ASN A 169 -45.48 32.39 -7.22
C ASN A 169 -46.94 31.91 -7.23
#